data_AF-A0A7X3VKQ2-F1
#
_entry.id   AF-A0A7X3VKQ2-F1
#
_cell.length_a   1.000
_cell.length_b   1.000
_cell.length_c   1.000
_cell.angle_alpha   90.00
_cell.angle_beta   90.00
_cell.angle_gamma   90.00
#
_symmetry.space_group_name_H-M   'P 1'
#
loop_
_entity.id
_entity.type
_entity.pdbx_description
1 polymer ?
#
loop_
_entity_poly.entity_id
_entity_poly.type
_entity_poly.pdbx_seq_one_letter_code
_entity_poly.pdbx_strand_id
1 'polypeptide(L)'
;MGNPVVHFEIAGKDAESLSEFYSSLFDWRAAGQIPGGVYGLEPAAENEVCGHILPTTDDMPVSNYVSIYVQVDDLQASLDKAESLGGKTCVPPKV
;
A
#
# COMPACT_ATOMS: atom_id res chain seq x y z
N MET A 1 -12.70 11.36 16.39
CA MET A 1 -12.67 9.95 15.96
C MET A 1 -11.30 9.67 15.37
N GLY A 2 -10.80 8.44 15.39
CA GLY A 2 -9.55 8.10 14.71
C GLY A 2 -9.76 8.01 13.19
N ASN A 3 -8.73 8.33 12.41
CA ASN A 3 -8.74 8.17 10.96
C ASN A 3 -8.63 6.68 10.58
N PRO A 4 -9.44 6.16 9.65
CA PRO A 4 -9.43 4.75 9.30
C PRO A 4 -8.25 4.40 8.39
N VAL A 5 -7.73 3.17 8.54
CA VAL A 5 -6.94 2.55 7.47
C VAL A 5 -7.90 2.13 6.37
N VAL A 6 -7.59 2.49 5.13
CA VAL A 6 -8.46 2.26 3.97
C VAL A 6 -7.82 1.43 2.87
N HIS A 7 -6.50 1.27 2.90
CA HIS A 7 -5.77 0.44 1.94
C HIS A 7 -4.46 -0.07 2.53
N PHE A 8 -3.91 -1.15 1.97
CA PHE A 8 -2.53 -1.54 2.21
C PHE A 8 -1.79 -1.84 0.91
N GLU A 9 -0.46 -1.78 1.00
CA GLU A 9 0.44 -2.05 -0.11
C GLU A 9 1.59 -2.94 0.39
N ILE A 10 1.91 -3.98 -0.37
CA ILE A 10 3.09 -4.80 -0.15
C ILE A 10 3.96 -4.72 -1.40
N ALA A 11 5.19 -4.27 -1.24
CA ALA A 11 6.09 -4.05 -2.36
C ALA A 11 7.31 -4.96 -2.26
N GLY A 12 7.73 -5.52 -3.40
CA GLY A 12 9.02 -6.18 -3.55
C GLY A 12 9.36 -6.47 -5.00
N LYS A 13 10.58 -6.93 -5.28
CA LYS A 13 11.06 -7.07 -6.68
C LYS A 13 10.23 -8.02 -7.54
N ASP A 14 9.75 -9.12 -6.96
CA ASP A 14 8.96 -10.14 -7.64
C ASP A 14 7.53 -10.14 -7.09
N ALA A 15 6.70 -9.28 -7.67
CA ALA A 15 5.31 -9.12 -7.26
C ALA A 15 4.46 -10.37 -7.52
N GLU A 16 4.81 -11.18 -8.52
CA GLU A 16 4.12 -12.44 -8.83
C GLU A 16 4.35 -13.45 -7.71
N SER A 17 5.61 -13.71 -7.36
CA SER A 17 5.96 -14.59 -6.23
C SER A 17 5.35 -14.12 -4.90
N LEU A 18 5.32 -12.80 -4.65
CA LEU A 18 4.67 -12.25 -3.46
C LEU A 18 3.15 -12.47 -3.47
N SER A 19 2.51 -12.25 -4.62
CA SER A 19 1.08 -12.48 -4.81
C SER A 19 0.70 -13.93 -4.53
N GLU A 20 1.45 -14.88 -5.10
CA GLU A 20 1.25 -16.31 -4.86
C GLU A 20 1.45 -16.68 -3.38
N PHE A 21 2.52 -16.18 -2.77
CA PHE A 21 2.84 -16.46 -1.36
C PHE A 21 1.75 -15.96 -0.42
N TYR A 22 1.36 -14.68 -0.51
CA TYR A 22 0.37 -14.10 0.40
C TYR A 22 -1.03 -14.63 0.16
N SER A 23 -1.40 -14.88 -1.11
CA SER A 23 -2.68 -15.52 -1.45
C SER A 23 -2.76 -16.93 -0.86
N SER A 24 -1.69 -17.72 -0.94
CA SER A 24 -1.64 -19.08 -0.39
C SER A 24 -1.60 -19.09 1.14
N LEU A 25 -0.94 -18.10 1.75
CA LEU A 25 -0.76 -18.06 3.20
C LEU A 25 -2.03 -17.63 3.95
N PHE A 26 -2.79 -16.70 3.37
CA PHE A 26 -3.94 -16.07 4.04
C PHE A 26 -5.27 -16.32 3.33
N ASP A 27 -5.30 -17.22 2.35
CA ASP A 27 -6.46 -17.50 1.51
C ASP A 27 -7.02 -16.24 0.81
N TRP A 28 -6.13 -15.28 0.50
CA TRP A 28 -6.51 -14.06 -0.21
C TRP A 28 -6.76 -14.34 -1.69
N ARG A 29 -7.65 -13.55 -2.28
CA ARG A 29 -7.95 -13.62 -3.71
C ARG A 29 -7.28 -12.47 -4.44
N ALA A 30 -6.36 -12.81 -5.34
CA ALA A 30 -5.83 -11.84 -6.28
C ALA A 30 -6.89 -11.51 -7.34
N ALA A 31 -7.23 -10.24 -7.49
CA ALA A 31 -8.13 -9.72 -8.52
C ALA A 31 -7.49 -9.70 -9.94
N GLY A 32 -6.36 -10.40 -10.10
CA GLY A 32 -5.53 -10.39 -11.30
C GLY A 32 -4.51 -9.26 -11.35
N GLN A 33 -3.64 -9.33 -12.36
CA GLN A 33 -2.61 -8.33 -12.61
C GLN A 33 -3.22 -7.13 -13.35
N ILE A 34 -2.97 -5.92 -12.85
CA ILE A 34 -3.33 -4.64 -13.47
C ILE A 34 -2.07 -3.98 -14.08
N PRO A 35 -2.18 -2.89 -14.86
CA PRO A 35 -1.02 -2.26 -15.50
C PRO A 35 0.12 -1.93 -14.52
N GLY A 36 1.36 -2.13 -14.96
CA GLY A 36 2.55 -1.85 -14.16
C GLY A 36 3.01 -3.00 -13.27
N GLY A 37 2.48 -4.23 -13.44
CA GLY A 37 2.93 -5.38 -12.65
C GLY A 37 2.22 -5.54 -11.31
N VAL A 38 1.22 -4.71 -11.05
CA VAL A 38 0.50 -4.67 -9.77
C VAL A 38 -0.54 -5.79 -9.71
N TYR A 39 -0.66 -6.45 -8.56
CA TYR A 39 -1.69 -7.42 -8.24
C TYR A 39 -2.67 -6.81 -7.25
N GLY A 40 -3.91 -6.58 -7.67
CA GLY A 40 -4.97 -6.18 -6.75
C GLY A 40 -5.42 -7.35 -5.88
N LEU A 41 -5.84 -7.08 -4.65
CA LEU A 41 -6.43 -8.08 -3.75
C LEU A 41 -7.91 -7.76 -3.55
N GLU A 42 -8.76 -8.76 -3.71
CA GLU A 42 -10.18 -8.64 -3.38
C GLU A 42 -10.35 -8.51 -1.85
N PRO A 43 -11.25 -7.63 -1.38
CA PRO A 43 -11.58 -7.58 0.04
C PRO A 43 -12.31 -8.88 0.45
N ALA A 44 -12.12 -9.33 1.70
CA ALA A 44 -12.78 -10.54 2.17
C ALA A 44 -14.30 -10.33 2.44
N ALA A 45 -14.73 -9.10 2.72
CA ALA A 45 -16.13 -8.69 2.73
C ALA A 45 -16.35 -7.26 2.22
N GLU A 46 -17.61 -6.91 1.99
CA GLU A 46 -18.01 -5.55 1.62
C GLU A 46 -17.59 -4.55 2.71
N ASN A 47 -16.90 -3.48 2.32
CA ASN A 47 -16.35 -2.44 3.21
C ASN A 47 -15.14 -2.86 4.07
N GLU A 48 -14.48 -3.98 3.77
CA GLU A 48 -13.18 -4.28 4.35
C GLU A 48 -12.04 -3.60 3.60
N VAL A 49 -10.90 -3.45 4.29
CA VAL A 49 -9.69 -2.87 3.71
C VAL A 49 -9.18 -3.78 2.60
N CYS A 50 -9.10 -3.24 1.38
CA CYS A 50 -8.44 -3.91 0.27
C CYS A 50 -6.96 -3.53 0.22
N GLY A 51 -6.21 -4.22 -0.63
CA GLY A 51 -4.80 -3.96 -0.79
C GLY A 51 -4.30 -4.34 -2.16
N HIS A 52 -3.00 -4.16 -2.35
CA HIS A 52 -2.33 -4.57 -3.56
C HIS A 52 -0.87 -4.92 -3.32
N ILE A 53 -0.31 -5.67 -4.25
CA ILE A 53 1.08 -6.06 -4.29
C ILE A 53 1.70 -5.46 -5.56
N LEU A 54 2.85 -4.80 -5.46
CA LEU A 54 3.51 -4.16 -6.61
C LEU A 54 4.99 -4.49 -6.71
N PRO A 55 5.55 -4.44 -7.92
CA PRO A 55 6.98 -4.57 -8.12
C PRO A 55 7.69 -3.30 -7.66
N THR A 56 8.73 -3.43 -6.85
CA THR A 56 9.67 -2.32 -6.62
C THR A 56 10.62 -2.18 -7.81
N THR A 57 10.97 -0.95 -8.15
CA THR A 57 11.95 -0.63 -9.19
C THR A 57 13.28 -0.15 -8.58
N ASP A 58 14.37 -0.22 -9.33
CA ASP A 58 15.71 0.13 -8.82
C ASP A 58 15.88 1.64 -8.53
N ASP A 59 14.98 2.49 -9.03
CA ASP A 59 14.90 3.92 -8.72
C ASP A 59 14.12 4.23 -7.44
N MET A 60 13.48 3.22 -6.82
CA MET A 60 12.84 3.40 -5.52
C MET A 60 13.86 3.36 -4.38
N PRO A 61 13.70 4.19 -3.33
CA PRO A 61 14.63 4.23 -2.20
C PRO A 61 14.59 2.98 -1.30
N VAL A 62 13.56 2.13 -1.45
CA VAL A 62 13.34 0.92 -0.65
C VAL A 62 12.99 -0.24 -1.58
N SER A 63 13.64 -1.38 -1.37
CA SER A 63 13.51 -2.56 -2.23
C SER A 63 12.42 -3.54 -1.80
N ASN A 64 11.97 -3.49 -0.55
CA ASN A 64 10.79 -4.23 -0.06
C ASN A 64 10.18 -3.48 1.12
N TYR A 65 8.85 -3.34 1.14
CA TYR A 65 8.17 -2.67 2.24
C TYR A 65 6.70 -3.08 2.33
N VAL A 66 6.09 -2.79 3.48
CA VAL A 66 4.63 -2.85 3.69
C VAL A 66 4.17 -1.48 4.14
N SER A 67 3.19 -0.93 3.45
CA SER A 67 2.62 0.39 3.73
C SER A 67 1.12 0.27 3.99
N ILE A 68 0.62 1.11 4.88
CA ILE A 68 -0.81 1.31 5.10
C ILE A 68 -1.19 2.72 4.66
N TYR A 69 -2.41 2.87 4.16
CA TYR A 69 -2.98 4.16 3.78
C TYR A 69 -4.06 4.51 4.79
N VAL A 70 -3.89 5.67 5.42
CA VAL A 70 -4.84 6.21 6.38
C VAL A 70 -5.60 7.34 5.69
N GLN A 71 -6.93 7.28 5.70
CA GLN A 71 -7.77 8.33 5.14
C GLN A 71 -7.71 9.57 6.04
N VAL A 72 -7.46 10.72 5.44
CA VAL A 72 -7.37 12.00 6.15
C VAL A 72 -8.25 13.03 5.47
N ASP A 73 -8.78 13.97 6.25
CA ASP A 73 -9.59 15.07 5.71
C ASP A 73 -8.73 16.07 4.92
N ASP A 74 -7.49 16.27 5.36
CA ASP A 74 -6.51 17.18 4.75
C ASP A 74 -5.14 16.50 4.72
N LEU A 75 -4.64 16.25 3.50
CA LEU A 75 -3.36 15.60 3.27
C LEU A 75 -2.18 16.45 3.77
N GLN A 76 -2.16 17.75 3.44
CA GLN A 76 -1.03 18.61 3.79
C GLN A 76 -0.98 18.83 5.30
N ALA A 77 -2.12 19.09 5.95
CA ALA A 77 -2.17 19.24 7.40
C ALA A 77 -1.70 17.96 8.14
N SER A 78 -1.95 16.79 7.56
CA SER A 78 -1.50 15.51 8.11
C SER A 78 0.01 15.29 7.92
N LEU A 79 0.57 15.69 6.78
CA LEU A 79 2.02 15.66 6.54
C LEU A 79 2.77 16.61 7.48
N ASP A 80 2.31 17.85 7.61
CA ASP A 80 2.89 18.84 8.52
C ASP A 80 2.89 18.33 9.97
N LYS A 81 1.77 17.70 10.38
CA LYS A 81 1.68 17.07 11.70
C LYS A 81 2.66 15.91 11.83
N ALA A 82 2.79 15.05 10.83
CA ALA A 82 3.74 13.94 10.87
C ALA A 82 5.18 14.43 11.04
N GLU A 83 5.58 15.48 10.31
CA GLU A 83 6.90 16.11 10.43
C GLU A 83 7.11 16.76 11.80
N SER A 84 6.09 17.42 12.36
CA SER A 84 6.13 17.99 13.71
C SER A 84 6.37 16.94 14.82
N LEU A 85 6.02 15.68 14.54
CA LEU A 85 6.21 14.54 15.43
C LEU A 85 7.52 13.78 15.17
N GLY A 86 8.39 14.28 14.28
CA GLY A 86 9.66 13.66 13.92
C GLY A 86 9.60 12.70 12.73
N GLY A 87 8.45 12.63 12.04
CA GLY A 87 8.32 11.94 10.76
C GLY A 87 8.99 12.70 9.61
N LYS A 88 8.97 12.10 8.41
CA LYS A 88 9.47 12.71 7.19
C LYS A 88 8.57 12.35 6.02
N THR A 89 8.25 13.31 5.17
CA THR A 89 7.61 13.06 3.88
C THR A 89 8.59 12.33 2.95
N CYS A 90 8.36 11.04 2.70
CA CYS A 90 9.20 10.22 1.80
C CYS A 90 8.83 10.41 0.33
N VAL A 91 7.54 10.51 0.04
CA VAL A 91 7.00 10.73 -1.30
C VAL A 91 6.12 11.97 -1.23
N PRO A 92 6.49 13.09 -1.87
CA PRO A 92 5.67 14.29 -1.87
C PRO A 92 4.40 14.07 -2.70
N PRO A 93 3.28 14.72 -2.34
CA PRO A 93 2.07 14.69 -3.15
C PRO A 93 2.35 15.22 -4.56
N LYS A 94 1.81 14.55 -5.58
CA LYS A 94 1.80 15.06 -6.94
C LYS A 94 0.66 16.08 -7.05
N VAL A 95 0.99 17.30 -7.47
CA VAL A 95 0.03 18.39 -7.70
C VAL A 95 -0.81 18.12 -8.95
#